data_AF-A0ABD2MVN9-F1
#
_entry.id   AF-A0ABD2MVN9-F1
#
_cell.length_a   1.000
_cell.length_b   1.000
_cell.length_c   1.000
_cell.angle_alpha   90.00
_cell.angle_beta   90.00
_cell.angle_gamma   90.00
#
_symmetry.space_group_name_H-M   'P 1'
#
loop_
_entity.id
_entity.type
_entity.pdbx_description
1 polymer ?
#
loop_
_entity_poly.entity_id
_entity_poly.type
_entity_poly.pdbx_seq_one_letter_code
_entity_poly.pdbx_strand_id
1 'polypeptide(L)'
;MVYKDDDTILDGDIPSYRYVLPDNIFDSPDKHPENQCFCEMDGGTCPMQGLFNTTLCAMGVPTFGSHPHFYRADPRLANAITGLNPNQSLHESFLDLHPTMGFPMKGTSRLQANIQILKTFGFSQLDKYEDQLVLPLAWFEINLEDKTLPQDMKELIATATHTVALVENLLKYGTIIIAFITLVPIVANVRHRVERYKRSDSKKSLQRKEVETEFDC
;
A
#
# COMPACT_ATOMS: atom_id res chain seq x y z
N MET A 1 -2.83 1.77 5.83
CA MET A 1 -2.10 2.96 5.34
C MET A 1 -2.64 3.33 3.96
N VAL A 2 -2.57 4.59 3.56
CA VAL A 2 -3.01 5.11 2.26
C VAL A 2 -1.84 5.75 1.53
N TYR A 3 -1.80 5.59 0.21
CA TYR A 3 -0.80 6.23 -0.64
C TYR A 3 -0.96 7.76 -0.57
N LYS A 4 0.16 8.48 -0.50
CA LYS A 4 0.21 9.95 -0.40
C LYS A 4 0.94 10.59 -1.56
N ASP A 5 2.17 10.15 -1.82
CA ASP A 5 3.04 10.73 -2.85
C ASP A 5 4.09 9.73 -3.35
N ASP A 6 4.65 10.03 -4.52
CA ASP A 6 5.86 9.40 -5.03
C ASP A 6 7.07 10.06 -4.37
N ASP A 7 8.04 9.26 -3.94
CA ASP A 7 9.29 9.73 -3.36
C ASP A 7 10.46 8.92 -3.92
N THR A 8 11.68 9.32 -3.60
CA THR A 8 12.90 8.60 -3.95
C THR A 8 13.78 8.43 -2.73
N ILE A 9 14.51 7.32 -2.67
CA ILE A 9 15.44 7.02 -1.58
C ILE A 9 16.86 6.79 -2.14
N LEU A 10 17.83 6.62 -1.24
CA LEU A 10 19.23 6.38 -1.59
C LEU A 10 19.75 7.45 -2.57
N ASP A 11 19.60 8.70 -2.15
CA ASP A 11 20.02 9.89 -2.90
C ASP A 11 19.38 10.01 -4.30
N GLY A 12 18.18 9.45 -4.47
CA GLY A 12 17.37 9.60 -5.68
C GLY A 12 17.44 8.44 -6.66
N ASP A 13 18.21 7.39 -6.35
CA ASP A 13 18.46 6.26 -7.24
C ASP A 13 17.26 5.31 -7.33
N ILE A 14 16.57 5.08 -6.22
CA ILE A 14 15.51 4.08 -6.12
C ILE A 14 14.15 4.75 -5.91
N PRO A 15 13.15 4.47 -6.77
CA PRO A 15 11.80 5.00 -6.61
C PRO A 15 11.11 4.38 -5.39
N SER A 16 10.23 5.13 -4.77
CA SER A 16 9.45 4.71 -3.61
C SER A 16 8.06 5.34 -3.60
N TYR A 17 7.11 4.68 -2.95
CA TYR A 17 5.78 5.22 -2.71
C TYR A 17 5.60 5.48 -1.23
N ARG A 18 5.23 6.72 -0.88
CA ARG A 18 4.93 7.09 0.50
C ARG A 18 3.52 6.71 0.86
N TYR A 19 3.41 6.01 1.98
CA TYR A 19 2.16 5.67 2.62
C TYR A 19 2.06 6.32 3.99
N VAL A 20 0.90 6.87 4.32
CA VAL A 20 0.61 7.43 5.65
C VAL A 20 -0.54 6.69 6.31
N LEU A 21 -0.68 6.85 7.62
CA LEU A 21 -1.89 6.41 8.30
C LEU A 21 -3.09 7.24 7.81
N PRO A 22 -4.24 6.61 7.50
CA PRO A 22 -5.45 7.34 7.15
C PRO A 22 -5.85 8.29 8.28
N ASP A 23 -6.34 9.48 7.93
CA ASP A 23 -6.71 10.51 8.90
C ASP A 23 -7.83 10.06 9.84
N ASN A 24 -8.67 9.13 9.39
CA ASN A 24 -9.81 8.56 10.10
C ASN A 24 -9.49 7.30 10.92
N ILE A 25 -8.23 6.89 11.01
CA ILE A 25 -7.85 5.62 11.68
C ILE A 25 -8.24 5.59 13.17
N PHE A 26 -8.26 6.74 13.84
CA PHE A 26 -8.67 6.88 15.25
C PHE A 26 -9.94 7.74 15.40
N ASP A 27 -10.72 7.88 14.34
CA ASP A 27 -11.96 8.65 14.41
C ASP A 27 -13.05 7.94 15.23
N SER A 28 -13.91 8.73 15.88
CA SER A 28 -15.10 8.19 16.54
C SER A 28 -16.10 7.66 15.50
N PRO A 29 -16.97 6.70 15.85
CA PRO A 29 -17.95 6.15 14.92
C PRO A 29 -18.94 7.17 14.34
N ASP A 30 -19.20 8.26 15.06
CA ASP A 30 -20.04 9.36 14.56
C ASP A 30 -19.46 9.99 13.28
N LYS A 31 -18.13 10.02 13.15
CA LYS A 31 -17.43 10.55 11.97
C LYS A 31 -17.04 9.45 10.99
N HIS A 32 -16.67 8.28 11.50
CA HIS A 32 -16.30 7.14 10.68
C HIS A 32 -17.00 5.86 11.19
N PRO A 33 -18.22 5.55 10.69
CA PRO A 33 -19.05 4.45 11.21
C PRO A 33 -18.38 3.07 11.19
N GLU A 34 -17.42 2.84 10.30
CA GLU A 34 -16.64 1.59 10.24
C GLU A 34 -15.83 1.35 11.52
N ASN A 35 -15.49 2.40 12.28
CA ASN A 35 -14.78 2.28 13.55
C ASN A 35 -15.66 1.82 14.73
N GLN A 36 -16.97 1.60 14.52
CA GLN A 36 -17.89 1.16 15.58
C GLN A 36 -17.43 -0.13 16.28
N CYS A 37 -16.77 -1.02 15.54
CA CYS A 37 -16.26 -2.28 16.07
C CYS A 37 -15.07 -2.13 17.05
N PHE A 38 -14.43 -0.96 17.10
CA PHE A 38 -13.32 -0.66 18.01
C PHE A 38 -13.77 -0.03 19.33
N CYS A 39 -15.06 0.26 19.48
CA CYS A 39 -15.62 0.63 20.78
C CYS A 39 -15.83 -0.61 21.65
N GLU A 40 -15.78 -0.44 22.98
CA GLU A 40 -16.09 -1.53 23.90
C GLU A 40 -17.52 -2.04 23.66
N MET A 41 -17.66 -3.35 23.45
CA MET A 41 -18.95 -3.97 23.11
C MET A 41 -19.95 -3.93 24.28
N ASP A 42 -19.46 -3.74 25.52
CA ASP A 42 -20.22 -4.07 26.72
C ASP A 42 -20.87 -2.85 27.40
N GLY A 43 -20.63 -1.63 26.92
CA GLY A 43 -21.08 -0.39 27.57
C GLY A 43 -21.50 0.75 26.64
N GLY A 44 -21.48 0.53 25.31
CA GLY A 44 -21.95 1.52 24.31
C GLY A 44 -21.17 2.84 24.28
N THR A 45 -20.07 2.94 25.02
CA THR A 45 -19.32 4.20 25.17
C THR A 45 -18.05 4.10 24.35
N CYS A 46 -18.00 4.84 23.26
CA CYS A 46 -16.82 4.94 22.42
C CYS A 46 -15.79 5.89 23.03
N PRO A 47 -14.49 5.65 22.82
CA PRO A 47 -13.47 6.60 23.20
C PRO A 47 -13.64 7.92 22.43
N MET A 48 -13.12 9.00 23.02
CA MET A 48 -13.09 10.30 22.35
C MET A 48 -12.28 10.22 21.05
N GLN A 49 -12.63 11.04 20.05
CA GLN A 49 -11.94 11.06 18.76
C GLN A 49 -10.42 11.21 18.94
N GLY A 50 -9.66 10.39 18.20
CA GLY A 50 -8.20 10.34 18.22
C GLY A 50 -7.61 9.37 19.24
N LEU A 51 -8.46 8.62 19.95
CA LEU A 51 -8.04 7.58 20.88
C LEU A 51 -8.47 6.20 20.38
N PHE A 52 -7.56 5.24 20.51
CA PHE A 52 -7.79 3.83 20.27
C PHE A 52 -7.75 3.09 21.60
N ASN A 53 -8.84 2.41 21.98
CA ASN A 53 -8.90 1.71 23.26
C ASN A 53 -8.03 0.44 23.22
N THR A 54 -7.04 0.36 24.11
CA THR A 54 -6.14 -0.79 24.24
C THR A 54 -6.30 -1.51 25.59
N THR A 55 -7.39 -1.24 26.31
CA THR A 55 -7.67 -1.80 27.65
C THR A 55 -7.62 -3.33 27.67
N LEU A 56 -8.22 -3.97 26.67
CA LEU A 56 -8.18 -5.43 26.52
C LEU A 56 -6.76 -5.96 26.26
N CYS A 57 -5.92 -5.19 25.57
CA CYS A 57 -4.52 -5.52 25.33
C CYS A 57 -3.65 -5.32 26.58
N ALA A 58 -4.08 -4.45 27.49
CA ALA A 58 -3.37 -4.09 28.71
C ALA A 58 -3.94 -4.76 29.97
N MET A 59 -4.51 -5.97 29.84
CA MET A 59 -5.03 -6.76 30.97
C MET A 59 -6.09 -6.01 31.81
N GLY A 60 -6.94 -5.19 31.16
CA GLY A 60 -8.01 -4.44 31.84
C GLY A 60 -7.58 -3.09 32.41
N VAL A 61 -6.32 -2.68 32.25
CA VAL A 61 -5.87 -1.32 32.58
C VAL A 61 -6.41 -0.34 31.54
N PRO A 62 -7.03 0.81 31.91
CA PRO A 62 -7.70 1.71 30.98
C PRO A 62 -6.70 2.52 30.13
N THR A 63 -6.02 1.86 29.20
CA THR A 63 -5.00 2.44 28.34
C THR A 63 -5.52 2.73 26.94
N PHE A 64 -4.97 3.78 26.33
CA PHE A 64 -5.37 4.22 24.99
C PHE A 64 -4.14 4.53 24.12
N GLY A 65 -4.18 4.13 22.86
CA GLY A 65 -3.27 4.57 21.82
C GLY A 65 -3.73 5.87 21.18
N SER A 66 -2.81 6.76 20.79
CA SER A 66 -3.11 7.94 19.98
C SER A 66 -1.91 8.35 19.13
N HIS A 67 -2.07 9.34 18.26
CA HIS A 67 -0.89 10.03 17.72
C HIS A 67 -0.19 10.85 18.83
N PRO A 68 1.13 11.13 18.69
CA PRO A 68 1.85 11.98 19.63
C PRO A 68 1.21 13.35 19.81
N HIS A 69 1.24 13.82 21.06
CA HIS A 69 0.62 15.07 21.51
C HIS A 69 -0.86 15.21 21.11
N PHE A 70 -1.57 14.07 20.96
CA PHE A 70 -2.95 14.04 20.49
C PHE A 70 -3.15 14.71 19.11
N TYR A 71 -2.16 14.59 18.21
CA TYR A 71 -2.30 15.01 16.82
C TYR A 71 -3.53 14.34 16.17
N ARG A 72 -4.35 15.13 15.47
CA ARG A 72 -5.64 14.69 14.88
C ARG A 72 -6.68 14.13 15.86
N ALA A 73 -6.55 14.41 17.15
CA ALA A 73 -7.55 14.05 18.14
C ALA A 73 -8.51 15.20 18.45
N ASP A 74 -9.53 14.94 19.27
CA ASP A 74 -10.39 15.97 19.84
C ASP A 74 -9.53 17.00 20.60
N PRO A 75 -9.64 18.32 20.31
CA PRO A 75 -8.83 19.36 20.94
C PRO A 75 -8.91 19.38 22.47
N ARG A 76 -10.00 18.85 23.06
CA ARG A 76 -10.13 18.73 24.52
C ARG A 76 -9.01 17.90 25.14
N LEU A 77 -8.51 16.88 24.45
CA LEU A 77 -7.42 16.02 24.94
C LEU A 77 -6.10 16.80 25.05
N ALA A 78 -5.76 17.57 24.01
CA ALA A 78 -4.56 18.39 24.01
C ALA A 78 -4.67 19.57 24.99
N ASN A 79 -5.84 20.22 25.06
CA ASN A 79 -6.05 21.41 25.89
C ASN A 79 -6.13 21.09 27.39
N ALA A 80 -6.47 19.85 27.77
CA ALA A 80 -6.52 19.44 29.17
C ALA A 80 -5.13 19.33 29.82
N ILE A 81 -4.04 19.32 29.03
CA ILE A 81 -2.67 19.09 29.52
C ILE A 81 -1.72 20.15 28.97
N THR A 82 -1.07 20.87 29.87
CA THR A 82 -0.05 21.86 29.52
C THR A 82 1.17 21.19 28.88
N GLY A 83 1.69 21.78 27.79
CA GLY A 83 2.93 21.37 27.15
C GLY A 83 2.76 20.49 25.90
N LEU A 84 1.52 20.16 25.52
CA LEU A 84 1.25 19.43 24.29
C LEU A 84 1.17 20.35 23.07
N ASN A 85 1.91 20.04 22.00
CA ASN A 85 1.96 20.83 20.78
C ASN A 85 1.77 19.93 19.54
N PRO A 86 0.53 19.49 19.23
CA PRO A 86 0.27 18.62 18.10
C PRO A 86 0.74 19.26 16.78
N ASN A 87 1.56 18.55 16.00
CA ASN A 87 2.14 19.04 14.76
C ASN A 87 2.25 17.89 13.74
N GLN A 88 1.76 18.11 12.52
CA GLN A 88 1.78 17.08 11.47
C GLN A 88 3.19 16.61 11.11
N SER A 89 4.15 17.52 10.89
CA SER A 89 5.50 17.13 10.45
C SER A 89 6.26 16.35 11.51
N LEU A 90 5.91 16.53 12.79
CA LEU A 90 6.56 15.85 13.91
C LEU A 90 5.82 14.59 14.36
N HIS A 91 4.50 14.51 14.17
CA HIS A 91 3.66 13.48 14.80
C HIS A 91 2.89 12.61 13.81
N GLU A 92 2.97 12.86 12.50
CA GLU A 92 2.45 11.95 11.47
C GLU A 92 3.36 10.74 11.29
N SER A 93 2.77 9.57 11.08
CA SER A 93 3.50 8.34 10.76
C SER A 93 3.46 8.10 9.26
N PHE A 94 4.58 7.67 8.69
CA PHE A 94 4.70 7.34 7.27
C PHE A 94 5.63 6.15 7.03
N LEU A 95 5.49 5.53 5.86
CA LEU A 95 6.29 4.41 5.40
C LEU A 95 6.48 4.51 3.89
N ASP A 96 7.72 4.51 3.44
CA ASP A 96 8.10 4.55 2.04
C ASP A 96 8.44 3.12 1.58
N LEU A 97 7.66 2.63 0.60
CA LEU A 97 7.72 1.26 0.10
C LEU A 97 8.29 1.19 -1.31
N HIS A 98 9.00 0.11 -1.64
CA HIS A 98 9.44 -0.14 -3.01
C HIS A 98 8.23 -0.38 -3.92
N PRO A 99 8.08 0.33 -5.06
CA PRO A 99 6.85 0.30 -5.88
C PRO A 99 6.41 -1.08 -6.34
N THR A 100 7.37 -1.92 -6.74
CA THR A 100 7.10 -3.25 -7.30
C THR A 100 7.17 -4.36 -6.26
N MET A 101 8.05 -4.20 -5.27
CA MET A 101 8.42 -5.30 -4.35
C MET A 101 7.80 -5.13 -2.96
N GLY A 102 7.33 -3.93 -2.62
CA GLY A 102 6.69 -3.63 -1.34
C GLY A 102 7.64 -3.62 -0.13
N PHE A 103 8.96 -3.65 -0.33
CA PHE A 103 9.90 -3.61 0.79
C PHE A 103 9.86 -2.23 1.48
N PRO A 104 9.84 -2.17 2.82
CA PRO A 104 10.00 -0.92 3.55
C PRO A 104 11.45 -0.48 3.48
N MET A 105 11.68 0.76 3.04
CA MET A 105 13.03 1.27 2.84
C MET A 105 13.32 2.52 3.69
N LYS A 106 12.28 3.27 4.01
CA LYS A 106 12.33 4.41 4.92
C LYS A 106 10.98 4.56 5.60
N GLY A 107 10.93 5.03 6.82
CA GLY A 107 9.67 5.27 7.50
C GLY A 107 9.83 5.72 8.93
N THR A 108 8.79 6.35 9.44
CA THR A 108 8.71 6.70 10.85
C THR A 108 7.33 6.33 11.38
N SER A 109 7.28 5.42 12.34
CA SER A 109 6.07 5.03 13.04
C SER A 109 6.05 5.69 14.42
N ARG A 110 5.00 6.47 14.68
CA ARG A 110 4.83 7.24 15.90
C ARG A 110 3.51 6.87 16.58
N LEU A 111 3.58 6.50 17.85
CA LEU A 111 2.43 6.13 18.66
C LEU A 111 2.60 6.66 20.08
N GLN A 112 1.53 7.15 20.68
CA GLN A 112 1.47 7.59 22.06
C GLN A 112 0.64 6.63 22.89
N ALA A 113 1.18 6.26 24.06
CA ALA A 113 0.48 5.52 25.08
C ALA A 113 -0.10 6.48 26.12
N ASN A 114 -1.37 6.29 26.43
CA ASN A 114 -2.13 7.12 27.36
C ASN A 114 -2.84 6.22 28.39
N ILE A 115 -3.16 6.78 29.54
CA ILE A 115 -3.99 6.14 30.57
C ILE A 115 -5.15 7.05 30.94
N GLN A 116 -6.36 6.49 31.07
CA GLN A 116 -7.51 7.24 31.54
C GLN A 116 -7.65 7.12 33.06
N ILE A 117 -7.86 8.26 33.71
CA ILE A 117 -8.15 8.34 35.13
C ILE A 117 -9.65 8.14 35.33
N LEU A 118 -10.03 7.08 36.03
CA LEU A 118 -11.40 6.80 36.45
C LEU A 118 -11.53 7.06 37.95
N LYS A 119 -12.30 8.06 38.34
CA LYS A 119 -12.52 8.32 39.76
C LYS A 119 -13.32 7.18 40.37
N THR A 120 -12.79 6.63 41.46
CA THR A 120 -13.43 5.54 42.19
C THR A 120 -13.57 5.92 43.66
N PHE A 121 -14.72 5.59 44.25
CA PHE A 121 -14.98 5.82 45.66
C PHE A 121 -13.90 5.16 46.53
N GLY A 122 -13.34 5.90 47.49
CA GLY A 122 -12.29 5.44 48.40
C GLY A 122 -10.85 5.77 47.97
N PHE A 123 -10.63 6.38 46.80
CA PHE A 123 -9.31 6.78 46.31
C PHE A 123 -9.18 8.31 46.15
N SER A 124 -9.06 9.02 47.28
CA SER A 124 -9.01 10.49 47.30
C SER A 124 -7.80 11.10 46.58
N GLN A 125 -6.75 10.31 46.31
CA GLN A 125 -5.59 10.76 45.54
C GLN A 125 -5.95 11.12 44.09
N LEU A 126 -7.06 10.59 43.57
CA LEU A 126 -7.56 10.88 42.22
C LEU A 126 -8.45 12.12 42.16
N ASP A 127 -8.89 12.66 43.30
CA ASP A 127 -9.82 13.81 43.35
C ASP A 127 -9.23 15.08 42.73
N LYS A 128 -7.90 15.19 42.72
CA LYS A 128 -7.15 16.30 42.13
C LYS A 128 -7.19 16.36 40.60
N TYR A 129 -7.58 15.27 39.93
CA TYR A 129 -7.72 15.22 38.47
C TYR A 129 -9.19 15.38 38.08
N GLU A 130 -9.47 15.78 36.85
CA GLU A 130 -10.82 15.67 36.31
C GLU A 130 -11.18 14.20 36.08
N ASP A 131 -12.47 13.86 36.23
CA ASP A 131 -12.91 12.50 35.94
C ASP A 131 -12.80 12.22 34.43
N GLN A 132 -12.43 10.99 34.07
CA GLN A 132 -12.17 10.55 32.68
C GLN A 132 -11.02 11.27 31.96
N LEU A 133 -10.17 12.01 32.69
CA LEU A 133 -8.98 12.64 32.12
C LEU A 133 -8.04 11.60 31.50
N VAL A 134 -7.64 11.81 30.24
CA VAL A 134 -6.70 10.94 29.53
C VAL A 134 -5.30 11.55 29.62
N LEU A 135 -4.43 10.91 30.40
CA LEU A 135 -3.06 11.35 30.62
C LEU A 135 -2.09 10.66 29.65
N PRO A 136 -1.30 11.40 28.86
CA PRO A 136 -0.25 10.85 28.02
C PRO A 136 0.92 10.43 28.92
N LEU A 137 1.34 9.17 28.78
CA LEU A 137 2.46 8.62 29.54
C LEU A 137 3.77 8.82 28.79
N ALA A 138 3.80 8.37 27.54
CA ALA A 138 4.94 8.47 26.66
C ALA A 138 4.50 8.29 25.21
N TRP A 139 5.30 8.80 24.28
CA TRP A 139 5.19 8.44 22.87
C TRP A 139 6.50 7.82 22.40
N PHE A 140 6.38 6.96 21.41
CA PHE A 140 7.48 6.18 20.87
C PHE A 140 7.64 6.49 19.40
N GLU A 141 8.89 6.60 18.96
CA GLU A 141 9.26 6.68 17.55
C GLU A 141 10.05 5.44 17.17
N ILE A 142 9.58 4.74 16.14
CA ILE A 142 10.34 3.71 15.45
C ILE A 142 10.72 4.29 14.11
N ASN A 143 12.01 4.50 13.90
CA ASN A 143 12.54 5.14 12.72
C ASN A 143 13.36 4.15 11.88
N LEU A 144 13.14 4.17 10.57
CA LEU A 144 13.89 3.46 9.56
C LEU A 144 14.39 4.49 8.56
N GLU A 145 15.70 4.69 8.50
CA GLU A 145 16.33 5.58 7.52
C GLU A 145 17.05 4.76 6.45
N ASP A 146 16.84 5.12 5.19
CA ASP A 146 17.48 4.52 4.01
C ASP A 146 19.01 4.54 4.10
N LYS A 147 19.58 5.63 4.62
CA LYS A 147 21.03 5.78 4.82
C LYS A 147 21.60 4.77 5.81
N THR A 148 20.81 4.35 6.80
CA THR A 148 21.22 3.43 7.87
C THR A 148 20.98 1.96 7.52
N LEU A 149 20.36 1.67 6.37
CA LEU A 149 20.14 0.29 5.93
C LEU A 149 21.47 -0.47 5.78
N PRO A 150 21.51 -1.76 6.15
CA PRO A 150 22.66 -2.63 5.89
C PRO A 150 23.02 -2.64 4.42
N GLN A 151 24.32 -2.75 4.13
CA GLN A 151 24.83 -2.72 2.76
C GLN A 151 24.22 -3.84 1.90
N ASP A 152 24.13 -5.06 2.43
CA ASP A 152 23.52 -6.20 1.75
C ASP A 152 22.05 -5.93 1.37
N MET A 153 21.31 -5.19 2.21
CA MET A 153 19.94 -4.79 1.89
C MET A 153 19.91 -3.76 0.76
N LYS A 154 20.80 -2.76 0.78
CA LYS A 154 20.90 -1.77 -0.29
C LYS A 154 21.23 -2.43 -1.63
N GLU A 155 22.19 -3.37 -1.64
CA GLU A 155 22.56 -4.13 -2.84
C GLU A 155 21.43 -5.02 -3.34
N LEU A 156 20.69 -5.67 -2.42
CA LEU A 156 19.51 -6.46 -2.76
C LEU A 156 18.42 -5.58 -3.39
N ILE A 157 18.13 -4.42 -2.80
CA ILE A 157 17.13 -3.48 -3.31
C ILE A 157 17.58 -3.01 -4.70
N ALA A 158 18.81 -2.53 -4.87
CA ALA A 158 19.33 -2.07 -6.16
C ALA A 158 19.29 -3.19 -7.23
N THR A 159 19.66 -4.42 -6.87
CA THR A 159 19.60 -5.57 -7.78
C THR A 159 18.17 -5.89 -8.18
N ALA A 160 17.22 -5.85 -7.23
CA ALA A 160 15.81 -6.05 -7.50
C ALA A 160 15.22 -4.92 -8.36
N THR A 161 15.64 -3.68 -8.15
CA THR A 161 15.14 -2.51 -8.89
C THR A 161 15.66 -2.50 -10.32
N HIS A 162 16.97 -2.70 -10.54
CA HIS A 162 17.58 -2.50 -11.86
C HIS A 162 17.74 -3.81 -12.65
N THR A 163 18.36 -4.83 -12.04
CA THR A 163 18.74 -6.05 -12.74
C THR A 163 17.50 -6.88 -13.11
N VAL A 164 16.59 -7.09 -12.14
CA VAL A 164 15.37 -7.86 -12.39
C VAL A 164 14.49 -7.14 -13.42
N ALA A 165 14.31 -5.83 -13.30
CA ALA A 165 13.53 -5.05 -14.26
C ALA A 165 14.14 -5.11 -15.67
N LEU A 166 15.47 -5.05 -15.80
CA LEU A 166 16.13 -5.18 -17.09
C LEU A 166 15.88 -6.56 -17.70
N VAL A 167 16.08 -7.63 -16.93
CA VAL A 167 15.87 -9.01 -17.40
C VAL A 167 14.40 -9.24 -17.79
N GLU A 168 13.45 -8.79 -16.98
CA GLU A 168 12.02 -8.89 -17.27
C GLU A 168 11.67 -8.16 -18.56
N ASN A 169 12.13 -6.91 -18.73
CA ASN A 169 11.88 -6.15 -19.94
C ASN A 169 12.51 -6.80 -21.17
N LEU A 170 13.74 -7.30 -21.07
CA LEU A 170 14.40 -8.03 -22.15
C LEU A 170 13.63 -9.29 -22.54
N LEU A 171 13.16 -10.08 -21.58
CA LEU A 171 12.36 -11.27 -21.83
C LEU A 171 11.01 -10.91 -22.47
N LYS A 172 10.31 -9.91 -21.91
CA LYS A 172 9.00 -9.45 -22.39
C LYS A 172 9.08 -8.93 -23.83
N TYR A 173 9.99 -7.99 -24.11
CA TYR A 173 10.10 -7.41 -25.45
C TYR A 173 10.80 -8.36 -26.42
N GLY A 174 11.77 -9.14 -25.96
CA GLY A 174 12.47 -10.13 -26.77
C GLY A 174 11.53 -11.22 -27.29
N THR A 175 10.68 -11.78 -26.43
CA THR A 175 9.70 -12.80 -26.84
C THR A 175 8.68 -12.25 -27.83
N ILE A 176 8.21 -11.01 -27.63
CA ILE A 176 7.31 -10.33 -28.59
C ILE A 176 7.98 -10.18 -29.96
N ILE A 177 9.23 -9.71 -30.01
CA ILE A 177 9.97 -9.54 -31.27
C ILE A 177 10.18 -10.89 -31.97
N ILE A 178 10.58 -11.93 -31.24
CA ILE A 178 10.77 -13.28 -31.79
C ILE A 178 9.43 -13.83 -32.34
N ALA A 179 8.32 -13.60 -31.63
CA ALA A 179 7.00 -13.99 -32.11
C ALA A 179 6.64 -13.29 -33.42
N PHE A 180 6.91 -11.99 -33.56
CA PHE A 180 6.68 -11.28 -34.83
C PHE A 180 7.59 -11.78 -35.97
N ILE A 181 8.88 -11.99 -35.69
CA ILE A 181 9.85 -12.48 -36.68
C ILE A 181 9.49 -13.88 -37.18
N THR A 182 8.89 -14.72 -36.34
CA THR A 182 8.50 -16.09 -36.72
C THR A 182 7.10 -16.16 -37.35
N LEU A 183 6.13 -15.42 -36.81
CA LEU A 183 4.75 -15.43 -37.30
C LEU A 183 4.62 -14.85 -38.71
N VAL A 184 5.31 -13.75 -39.02
CA VAL A 184 5.19 -13.06 -40.32
C VAL A 184 5.63 -13.95 -41.50
N PRO A 185 6.82 -14.59 -41.49
CA PRO A 185 7.22 -15.53 -42.54
C PRO A 185 6.32 -16.76 -42.63
N ILE A 186 5.83 -17.29 -41.51
CA ILE A 186 4.92 -18.44 -41.50
C ILE A 186 3.62 -18.06 -42.22
N VAL A 187 3.00 -16.94 -41.85
CA VAL A 187 1.77 -16.45 -42.49
C VAL A 187 2.00 -16.15 -43.96
N ALA A 188 3.13 -15.52 -44.32
CA ALA A 188 3.49 -15.29 -45.71
C ALA A 188 3.67 -16.60 -46.50
N ASN A 189 4.31 -17.61 -45.92
CA ASN A 189 4.48 -18.92 -46.55
C ASN A 189 3.14 -19.64 -46.73
N VAL A 190 2.28 -19.62 -45.71
CA VAL A 190 0.94 -20.21 -45.77
C VAL A 190 0.08 -19.52 -46.82
N ARG A 191 0.06 -18.17 -46.86
CA ARG A 191 -0.64 -17.41 -47.91
C ARG A 191 -0.13 -17.78 -49.29
N HIS A 192 1.18 -17.80 -49.48
CA HIS A 192 1.79 -18.17 -50.75
C HIS A 192 1.44 -19.61 -51.17
N ARG A 193 1.41 -20.56 -50.23
CA ARG A 193 0.98 -21.95 -50.50
C ARG A 193 -0.49 -22.03 -50.89
N VAL A 194 -1.37 -21.32 -50.19
CA VAL A 194 -2.81 -21.28 -50.49
C VAL A 194 -3.06 -20.67 -51.88
N GLU A 195 -2.37 -19.58 -52.21
CA GLU A 195 -2.46 -18.97 -53.55
C GLU A 195 -1.95 -19.90 -54.65
N ARG A 196 -0.80 -20.58 -54.44
CA ARG A 196 -0.31 -21.59 -55.40
C ARG A 196 -1.30 -22.74 -55.56
N TYR A 197 -1.89 -23.21 -54.47
CA TYR A 197 -2.89 -24.29 -54.50
C TYR A 197 -4.12 -23.85 -55.31
N LYS A 198 -4.68 -22.67 -55.05
CA LYS A 198 -5.82 -22.11 -55.81
C LYS A 198 -5.51 -21.95 -57.31
N ARG A 199 -4.31 -21.48 -57.67
CA ARG A 199 -3.88 -21.37 -59.08
C ARG A 199 -3.75 -22.74 -59.76
N SER A 200 -3.23 -23.74 -59.05
CA SER A 200 -3.12 -25.12 -59.56
C SER A 200 -4.49 -25.76 -59.78
N ASP A 201 -5.39 -25.60 -58.81
CA ASP A 201 -6.77 -26.12 -58.87
C ASP A 201 -7.59 -25.46 -60.00
N SER A 202 -7.48 -24.14 -60.16
CA SER A 202 -8.12 -23.42 -61.27
C SER A 202 -7.61 -23.86 -62.65
N LYS A 203 -6.31 -24.20 -62.78
CA LYS A 203 -5.77 -24.74 -64.05
C LYS A 203 -6.32 -26.13 -64.35
N LYS A 204 -6.43 -27.00 -63.34
CA LYS A 204 -7.00 -28.35 -63.50
C LYS A 204 -8.49 -28.31 -63.87
N SER A 205 -9.26 -27.39 -63.31
CA SER A 205 -10.68 -27.25 -63.65
C SER A 205 -10.91 -26.68 -65.06
N LEU A 206 -10.07 -25.76 -65.52
CA LEU A 206 -10.09 -25.27 -66.91
C LEU A 206 -9.75 -26.37 -67.92
N GLN A 207 -8.69 -27.14 -67.67
CA GLN A 207 -8.33 -28.28 -68.52
C GLN A 207 -9.44 -29.34 -68.57
N ARG A 208 -10.09 -29.63 -67.44
CA ARG A 208 -11.23 -30.58 -67.43
C ARG A 208 -12.40 -30.07 -68.28
N LYS A 209 -12.70 -28.77 -68.22
CA LYS A 209 -13.74 -28.16 -69.06
C LYS A 209 -13.38 -28.20 -70.54
N GLU A 210 -12.14 -27.89 -70.92
CA GLU A 210 -11.69 -28.00 -72.33
C GLU A 210 -11.87 -29.42 -72.86
N VAL A 211 -11.46 -30.43 -72.08
CA VAL A 211 -11.65 -31.84 -72.45
C VAL A 211 -13.14 -32.22 -72.54
N GLU A 212 -13.99 -31.77 -71.62
CA GLU A 212 -15.44 -32.01 -71.70
C GLU A 212 -16.08 -31.31 -72.92
N THR A 213 -15.59 -30.12 -73.31
CA THR A 213 -16.13 -29.38 -74.47
C THR A 213 -15.69 -29.98 -75.81
N GLU A 214 -14.51 -30.63 -75.85
CA GLU A 214 -13.99 -31.32 -77.04
C GLU A 214 -14.72 -32.65 -77.33
N PHE A 215 -15.36 -33.25 -76.32
CA PHE A 215 -16.14 -34.49 -76.46
C PHE A 215 -17.63 -34.28 -76.75
N ASP A 216 -18.13 -33.03 -76.72
CA ASP A 216 -19.55 -32.67 -76.90
C ASP A 216 -19.88 -32.08 -78.32
N CYS A 217 -19.07 -32.39 -79.34
CA CYS A 217 -19.31 -32.06 -80.76
C CYS A 217 -19.47 -33.32 -81.64
#